data_AF-A0A9J9B829-F1
#
_entry.id   AF-A0A9J9B829-F1
#
_cell.length_a   1.000
_cell.length_b   1.000
_cell.length_c   1.000
_cell.angle_alpha   90.00
_cell.angle_beta   90.00
_cell.angle_gamma   90.00
#
_symmetry.space_group_name_H-M   'P 1'
#
loop_
_entity.id
_entity.type
_entity.pdbx_description
1 polymer ?
#
loop_
_entity_poly.entity_id
_entity_poly.type
_entity_poly.pdbx_seq_one_letter_code
_entity_poly.pdbx_strand_id
1 'polypeptide(L)'
;MHLKRVASFLCIAVSLALTACVRQSGENDSFVSAAATESTTASSEPSKPNNTHTNVVLILIDDLSHYGVTAYGANRLHSYDGEFSGAEFATPSIDALAQQGIRVDRAFAYPICENTRIALMSGKRNDRNYLQPKSQHSSDLTFGDAFKKSGYTTGLFGKWKQTRGTVEVPGKEYISQFGWDDYAAFDVVTEGQRYINPNLVINGEVHNYNGRKDLDPATGRRWYGPDIVNRHALQFIEQNKDKPFFLYYPMILVHDDHKPTPDTQPESIFDGFPENADYNNTRGDDRQYFPDMIRYMDKLIGQVVEKLRQQALLDNTLIVVMGDNGTKESFGHVLPDGSIYPGRKGGNADNGLHVPLVLHYPGEIPSGKHADYRTYDGLVNLTDIYPTIAQAAGIELPDAQQIDGISFWPQATGQKTKEHREYIYTWYIGNETYKDEDKVLRYAFNKQFKRYAPDKDFPDGRFFDLRTDPLERQGNKVVEKAWQLKRYSGLDISQLTPKQAAVYRYLGAILDKHKLTPVTKLTIDASQTILSPGESANLDISAFPKHAQRQGVIWESSNPNVVSVDKFGQISALKVGQATIRAFSWEDAEPLAANKAKTYQRTGLSTSVVVKVTSLKMSQQTNGASQ
;
A
#
# COMPACT_ATOMS: atom_id res chain seq x y z
N MET A 1 -23.02 13.11 -74.09
CA MET A 1 -24.23 13.81 -73.59
C MET A 1 -23.86 14.47 -72.27
N HIS A 2 -23.37 15.72 -72.30
CA HIS A 2 -24.07 16.97 -71.91
C HIS A 2 -24.38 17.06 -70.39
N LEU A 3 -23.56 17.78 -69.60
CA LEU A 3 -23.60 19.24 -69.26
C LEU A 3 -24.72 19.55 -68.23
N LYS A 4 -24.61 20.36 -67.15
CA LYS A 4 -23.70 21.43 -66.65
C LYS A 4 -24.30 21.90 -65.27
N ARG A 5 -23.62 22.31 -64.18
CA ARG A 5 -22.98 23.62 -63.79
C ARG A 5 -22.65 23.54 -62.26
N VAL A 6 -21.47 23.86 -61.67
CA VAL A 6 -20.72 25.15 -61.46
C VAL A 6 -21.36 26.01 -60.32
N ALA A 7 -20.70 26.54 -59.27
CA ALA A 7 -19.33 27.08 -59.09
C ALA A 7 -18.82 27.10 -57.62
N SER A 8 -17.49 27.21 -57.46
CA SER A 8 -16.73 27.69 -56.29
C SER A 8 -16.06 29.03 -56.63
N PHE A 9 -15.69 29.87 -55.64
CA PHE A 9 -14.59 30.84 -55.80
C PHE A 9 -13.92 31.23 -54.47
N LEU A 10 -12.60 31.39 -54.56
CA LEU A 10 -11.59 31.87 -53.61
C LEU A 10 -10.74 32.91 -54.38
N CYS A 11 -10.28 34.01 -53.77
CA CYS A 11 -9.23 34.93 -54.27
C CYS A 11 -8.62 35.67 -53.04
N ILE A 12 -7.33 35.58 -52.67
CA ILE A 12 -6.03 36.07 -53.21
C ILE A 12 -5.58 37.45 -52.64
N ALA A 13 -4.47 37.37 -51.86
CA ALA A 13 -3.28 38.22 -51.58
C ALA A 13 -3.19 39.74 -51.86
N VAL A 14 -2.39 40.48 -51.05
CA VAL A 14 -1.05 41.06 -51.40
C VAL A 14 -0.46 41.93 -50.25
N SER A 15 0.88 41.89 -50.15
CA SER A 15 1.88 42.51 -49.25
C SER A 15 1.92 44.05 -49.14
N LEU A 16 2.54 44.59 -48.07
CA LEU A 16 3.76 45.44 -48.12
C LEU A 16 4.24 45.88 -46.71
N ALA A 17 5.54 45.77 -46.48
CA ALA A 17 6.29 46.40 -45.40
C ALA A 17 6.92 47.71 -45.91
N LEU A 18 7.00 48.75 -45.08
CA LEU A 18 7.99 49.81 -45.27
C LEU A 18 8.31 50.55 -43.95
N THR A 19 9.61 50.77 -43.82
CA THR A 19 10.38 51.23 -42.67
C THR A 19 10.41 52.76 -42.59
N ALA A 20 10.46 53.27 -41.35
CA ALA A 20 11.12 54.49 -40.85
C ALA A 20 11.13 55.78 -41.69
N CYS A 21 10.71 56.89 -41.04
CA CYS A 21 11.42 58.16 -41.17
C CYS A 21 11.32 58.98 -39.86
N VAL A 22 12.44 59.60 -39.51
CA VAL A 22 12.77 60.35 -38.28
C VAL A 22 12.79 61.85 -38.58
N ARG A 23 12.56 62.70 -37.55
CA ARG A 23 12.80 64.17 -37.39
C ARG A 23 11.56 65.07 -37.52
N GLN A 24 11.42 66.19 -36.82
CA GLN A 24 11.92 66.78 -35.56
C GLN A 24 11.25 68.18 -35.50
N SER A 25 11.18 68.78 -34.30
CA SER A 25 10.82 70.18 -33.97
C SER A 25 9.33 70.57 -34.12
N GLY A 26 8.69 71.33 -33.23
CA GLY A 26 9.14 72.05 -32.03
C GLY A 26 7.95 72.72 -31.32
N GLU A 27 8.05 72.75 -29.99
CA GLU A 27 7.71 73.85 -29.07
C GLU A 27 6.24 74.28 -28.80
N ASN A 28 5.96 74.15 -27.49
CA ASN A 28 5.30 75.07 -26.56
C ASN A 28 3.76 75.19 -26.44
N ASP A 29 3.38 74.87 -25.20
CA ASP A 29 2.41 75.53 -24.34
C ASP A 29 0.92 75.19 -24.42
N SER A 30 0.60 74.23 -23.55
CA SER A 30 -0.39 74.32 -22.47
C SER A 30 -1.85 74.57 -22.84
N PHE A 31 -2.70 73.56 -22.65
CA PHE A 31 -3.93 73.73 -21.88
C PHE A 31 -4.32 72.41 -21.19
N VAL A 32 -4.80 72.58 -19.96
CA VAL A 32 -5.09 71.61 -18.91
C VAL A 32 -6.28 70.71 -19.24
N SER A 33 -6.21 69.41 -18.94
CA SER A 33 -7.31 68.64 -18.33
C SER A 33 -6.82 67.31 -17.78
N ALA A 34 -7.25 67.00 -16.55
CA ALA A 34 -6.80 65.91 -15.70
C ALA A 34 -7.01 64.50 -16.31
N ALA A 35 -5.98 63.66 -16.23
CA ALA A 35 -6.07 62.22 -16.43
C ALA A 35 -5.99 61.52 -15.07
N ALA A 36 -7.05 60.79 -14.74
CA ALA A 36 -7.12 59.90 -13.61
C ALA A 36 -6.11 58.76 -13.78
N THR A 37 -5.35 58.50 -12.72
CA THR A 37 -4.46 57.35 -12.58
C THR A 37 -5.26 56.06 -12.55
N GLU A 38 -5.12 55.22 -13.58
CA GLU A 38 -5.60 53.85 -13.55
C GLU A 38 -4.74 53.02 -12.58
N SER A 39 -5.42 52.50 -11.56
CA SER A 39 -4.91 51.57 -10.57
C SER A 39 -4.65 50.21 -11.22
N THR A 40 -3.38 49.89 -11.48
CA THR A 40 -2.95 48.50 -11.72
C THR A 40 -2.98 47.74 -10.41
N THR A 41 -4.10 47.07 -10.13
CA THR A 41 -4.16 46.01 -9.11
C THR A 41 -3.38 44.80 -9.63
N ALA A 42 -2.14 44.65 -9.17
CA ALA A 42 -1.40 43.41 -9.29
C ALA A 42 -2.19 42.32 -8.56
N SER A 43 -2.70 41.33 -9.31
CA SER A 43 -3.19 40.09 -8.73
C SER A 43 -1.98 39.37 -8.14
N SER A 44 -1.79 39.50 -6.83
CA SER A 44 -0.88 38.65 -6.09
C SER A 44 -1.35 37.20 -6.26
N GLU A 45 -0.54 36.40 -6.95
CA GLU A 45 -0.65 34.94 -6.84
C GLU A 45 -0.66 34.58 -5.35
N PRO A 46 -1.55 33.68 -4.90
CA PRO A 46 -1.52 33.23 -3.52
C PRO A 46 -0.14 32.62 -3.24
N SER A 47 0.60 33.26 -2.34
CA SER A 47 1.87 32.75 -1.84
C SER A 47 1.68 31.31 -1.37
N LYS A 48 2.48 30.38 -1.90
CA LYS A 48 2.51 28.98 -1.43
C LYS A 48 2.60 28.97 0.10
N PRO A 49 1.69 28.26 0.81
CA PRO A 49 1.86 28.09 2.24
C PRO A 49 3.21 27.43 2.49
N ASN A 50 3.95 27.98 3.46
CA ASN A 50 5.29 27.57 3.87
C ASN A 50 5.27 26.23 4.63
N ASN A 51 4.50 25.25 4.14
CA ASN A 51 4.36 23.94 4.77
C ASN A 51 5.52 23.06 4.28
N THR A 52 6.58 22.95 5.09
CA THR A 52 7.83 22.27 4.73
C THR A 52 7.76 20.74 4.77
N HIS A 53 6.60 20.15 5.02
CA HIS A 53 6.45 18.71 5.26
C HIS A 53 5.52 18.06 4.24
N THR A 54 6.00 17.05 3.52
CA THR A 54 5.23 16.21 2.60
C THR A 54 4.09 15.49 3.32
N ASN A 55 2.84 15.66 2.90
CA ASN A 55 1.77 14.74 3.31
C ASN A 55 1.84 13.45 2.49
N VAL A 56 1.37 12.34 3.05
CA VAL A 56 1.35 11.05 2.34
C VAL A 56 -0.06 10.46 2.36
N VAL A 57 -0.56 10.09 1.19
CA VAL A 57 -1.83 9.39 1.00
C VAL A 57 -1.56 8.08 0.27
N LEU A 58 -1.70 6.95 0.97
CA LEU A 58 -1.56 5.60 0.41
C LEU A 58 -2.95 4.97 0.28
N ILE A 59 -3.43 4.82 -0.95
CA ILE A 59 -4.70 4.18 -1.29
C ILE A 59 -4.39 2.75 -1.75
N LEU A 60 -5.03 1.77 -1.10
CA LEU A 60 -4.88 0.35 -1.42
C LEU A 60 -6.23 -0.25 -1.85
N ILE A 61 -6.37 -0.54 -3.14
CA ILE A 61 -7.55 -1.14 -3.76
C ILE A 61 -7.61 -2.64 -3.43
N ASP A 62 -8.80 -3.13 -3.11
CA ASP A 62 -9.05 -4.54 -2.75
C ASP A 62 -9.48 -5.35 -3.99
N ASP A 63 -8.80 -6.46 -4.28
CA ASP A 63 -9.13 -7.41 -5.35
C ASP A 63 -9.13 -6.86 -6.80
N LEU A 64 -8.12 -6.06 -7.17
CA LEU A 64 -8.02 -5.51 -8.53
C LEU A 64 -6.62 -5.64 -9.12
N SER A 65 -6.51 -6.38 -10.24
CA SER A 65 -5.28 -6.42 -11.04
C SER A 65 -5.06 -5.11 -11.80
N HIS A 66 -3.85 -4.89 -12.31
CA HIS A 66 -3.49 -3.66 -13.03
C HIS A 66 -4.47 -3.28 -14.15
N TYR A 67 -4.99 -4.25 -14.91
CA TYR A 67 -6.00 -3.99 -15.94
C TYR A 67 -7.38 -3.53 -15.44
N GLY A 68 -7.65 -3.55 -14.14
CA GLY A 68 -8.86 -2.93 -13.59
C GLY A 68 -8.79 -1.40 -13.50
N VAL A 69 -7.69 -0.80 -13.95
CA VAL A 69 -7.48 0.65 -14.08
C VAL A 69 -7.28 0.97 -15.56
N THR A 70 -8.06 1.90 -16.11
CA THR A 70 -8.08 2.20 -17.56
C THR A 70 -6.74 2.73 -18.07
N ALA A 71 -5.93 3.36 -17.22
CA ALA A 71 -4.55 3.73 -17.55
C ALA A 71 -3.66 2.54 -17.98
N TYR A 72 -4.02 1.29 -17.66
CA TYR A 72 -3.31 0.09 -18.13
C TYR A 72 -3.86 -0.50 -19.43
N GLY A 73 -4.89 0.12 -20.02
CA GLY A 73 -5.33 -0.13 -21.39
C GLY A 73 -6.60 -0.98 -21.55
N ALA A 74 -7.09 -1.63 -20.50
CA ALA A 74 -8.39 -2.30 -20.54
C ALA A 74 -9.50 -1.34 -20.08
N ASN A 75 -10.65 -1.37 -20.74
CA ASN A 75 -11.84 -0.57 -20.38
C ASN A 75 -13.13 -1.39 -20.42
N ARG A 76 -13.02 -2.71 -20.57
CA ARG A 76 -14.13 -3.65 -20.64
C ARG A 76 -13.86 -4.88 -19.79
N LEU A 77 -14.90 -5.38 -19.14
CA LEU A 77 -14.86 -6.55 -18.26
C LEU A 77 -15.53 -7.75 -18.92
N HIS A 78 -15.05 -8.94 -18.53
CA HIS A 78 -15.63 -10.22 -18.87
C HIS A 78 -16.07 -10.93 -17.59
N SER A 79 -17.28 -11.49 -17.56
CA SER A 79 -17.74 -12.39 -16.49
C SER A 79 -17.71 -13.83 -17.00
N TYR A 80 -17.04 -14.73 -16.27
CA TYR A 80 -16.99 -16.15 -16.61
C TYR A 80 -18.30 -16.88 -16.28
N ASP A 81 -19.13 -16.31 -15.41
CA ASP A 81 -20.42 -16.89 -15.00
C ASP A 81 -21.61 -16.35 -15.82
N GLY A 82 -21.35 -15.44 -16.78
CA GLY A 82 -22.37 -14.92 -17.69
C GLY A 82 -23.20 -13.74 -17.16
N GLU A 83 -22.87 -13.21 -15.97
CA GLU A 83 -23.59 -12.09 -15.33
C GLU A 83 -23.56 -10.79 -16.16
N PHE A 84 -22.48 -10.59 -16.92
CA PHE A 84 -22.38 -9.56 -17.94
C PHE A 84 -21.39 -9.98 -19.03
N SER A 85 -21.52 -9.40 -20.22
CA SER A 85 -20.58 -9.62 -21.32
C SER A 85 -20.04 -8.28 -21.82
N GLY A 86 -18.76 -8.03 -21.57
CA GLY A 86 -18.07 -6.86 -22.12
C GLY A 86 -18.48 -5.53 -21.50
N ALA A 87 -18.86 -5.51 -20.21
CA ALA A 87 -19.28 -4.32 -19.49
C ALA A 87 -18.17 -3.26 -19.46
N GLU A 88 -18.46 -2.04 -19.91
CA GLU A 88 -17.49 -0.95 -19.92
C GLU A 88 -17.24 -0.39 -18.52
N PHE A 89 -16.02 0.01 -18.22
CA PHE A 89 -15.66 0.72 -17.00
C PHE A 89 -14.65 1.83 -17.31
N ALA A 90 -14.54 2.79 -16.40
CA ALA A 90 -13.60 3.90 -16.49
C ALA A 90 -13.03 4.25 -15.11
N THR A 91 -11.75 4.65 -15.06
CA THR A 91 -11.10 5.15 -13.84
C THR A 91 -10.48 6.53 -14.07
N PRO A 92 -11.29 7.56 -14.41
CA PRO A 92 -10.77 8.87 -14.79
C PRO A 92 -9.92 9.55 -13.71
N SER A 93 -10.21 9.32 -12.43
CA SER A 93 -9.44 9.90 -11.32
C SER A 93 -8.06 9.29 -11.22
N ILE A 94 -7.95 7.95 -11.30
CA ILE A 94 -6.65 7.26 -11.32
C ILE A 94 -5.88 7.59 -12.61
N ASP A 95 -6.56 7.65 -13.76
CA ASP A 95 -5.94 7.99 -15.04
C ASP A 95 -5.33 9.40 -15.00
N ALA A 96 -6.01 10.36 -14.38
CA ALA A 96 -5.49 11.71 -14.18
C ALA A 96 -4.22 11.72 -13.29
N LEU A 97 -4.21 10.94 -12.21
CA LEU A 97 -3.01 10.76 -11.36
C LEU A 97 -1.85 10.14 -12.15
N ALA A 98 -2.14 9.15 -13.01
CA ALA A 98 -1.12 8.50 -13.83
C ALA A 98 -0.55 9.42 -14.91
N GLN A 99 -1.38 10.26 -15.55
CA GLN A 99 -0.93 11.25 -16.54
C GLN A 99 -0.04 12.32 -15.90
N GLN A 100 -0.43 12.78 -14.71
CA GLN A 100 0.28 13.84 -13.97
C GLN A 100 1.43 13.31 -13.10
N GLY A 101 1.61 11.99 -13.04
CA GLY A 101 2.61 11.34 -12.22
C GLY A 101 3.34 10.24 -12.97
N ILE A 102 3.47 9.07 -12.33
CA ILE A 102 4.13 7.89 -12.89
C ILE A 102 3.26 6.64 -12.72
N ARG A 103 3.12 5.87 -13.81
CA ARG A 103 2.52 4.53 -13.82
C ARG A 103 3.62 3.48 -13.75
N VAL A 104 3.51 2.51 -12.85
CA VAL A 104 4.46 1.40 -12.76
C VAL A 104 3.88 0.20 -13.51
N ASP A 105 4.61 -0.31 -14.50
CA ASP A 105 4.16 -1.38 -15.40
C ASP A 105 4.40 -2.79 -14.83
N ARG A 106 5.12 -2.91 -13.71
CA ARG A 106 5.52 -4.18 -13.09
C ARG A 106 5.48 -4.12 -11.55
N ALA A 107 4.29 -3.86 -11.01
CA ALA A 107 4.06 -3.86 -9.57
C ALA A 107 3.42 -5.18 -9.11
N PHE A 108 4.03 -5.84 -8.13
CA PHE A 108 3.62 -7.16 -7.67
C PHE A 108 3.31 -7.20 -6.17
N ALA A 109 2.13 -7.71 -5.84
CA ALA A 109 1.66 -7.99 -4.50
C ALA A 109 1.64 -9.50 -4.20
N TYR A 110 1.23 -9.89 -2.98
CA TYR A 110 0.88 -11.28 -2.71
C TYR A 110 -0.45 -11.63 -3.40
N PRO A 111 -0.74 -12.93 -3.61
CA PRO A 111 -2.01 -13.36 -4.18
C PRO A 111 -3.25 -13.07 -3.33
N ILE A 112 -3.10 -12.69 -2.06
CA ILE A 112 -4.17 -12.53 -1.08
C ILE A 112 -3.93 -11.30 -0.20
N CYS A 113 -5.01 -10.57 0.04
CA CYS A 113 -5.06 -9.30 0.75
C CYS A 113 -4.33 -9.31 2.08
N GLU A 114 -4.51 -10.34 2.91
CA GLU A 114 -3.93 -10.37 4.24
C GLU A 114 -2.40 -10.46 4.21
N ASN A 115 -1.86 -11.37 3.39
CA ASN A 115 -0.42 -11.51 3.17
C ASN A 115 0.18 -10.19 2.67
N THR A 116 -0.48 -9.54 1.69
CA THR A 116 -0.09 -8.23 1.18
C THR A 116 -0.09 -7.19 2.27
N ARG A 117 -1.17 -7.05 3.04
CA ARG A 117 -1.32 -5.98 4.04
C ARG A 117 -0.31 -6.11 5.17
N ILE A 118 -0.04 -7.33 5.63
CA ILE A 118 0.98 -7.58 6.66
C ILE A 118 2.39 -7.23 6.14
N ALA A 119 2.71 -7.60 4.90
CA ALA A 119 4.03 -7.32 4.31
C ALA A 119 4.20 -5.84 3.93
N LEU A 120 3.13 -5.20 3.47
CA LEU A 120 3.10 -3.80 3.05
C LEU A 120 3.33 -2.88 4.26
N MET A 121 2.59 -3.10 5.35
CA MET A 121 2.72 -2.26 6.54
C MET A 121 4.08 -2.42 7.21
N SER A 122 4.66 -3.62 7.24
CA SER A 122 5.96 -3.86 7.90
C SER A 122 7.16 -3.64 7.00
N GLY A 123 6.97 -3.64 5.67
CA GLY A 123 8.07 -3.68 4.69
C GLY A 123 8.86 -4.99 4.72
N LYS A 124 8.33 -6.03 5.37
CA LYS A 124 8.96 -7.35 5.52
C LYS A 124 8.23 -8.38 4.68
N ARG A 125 8.96 -9.34 4.12
CA ARG A 125 8.36 -10.51 3.49
C ARG A 125 7.70 -11.41 4.55
N ASN A 126 6.67 -12.15 4.15
CA ASN A 126 5.90 -12.99 5.08
C ASN A 126 6.68 -14.18 5.66
N ASP A 127 7.84 -14.58 5.12
CA ASP A 127 8.74 -15.52 5.81
C ASP A 127 9.18 -15.00 7.19
N ARG A 128 9.12 -13.68 7.42
CA ARG A 128 9.67 -13.01 8.60
C ARG A 128 8.64 -12.61 9.64
N ASN A 129 7.39 -12.39 9.25
CA ASN A 129 6.37 -11.83 10.15
C ASN A 129 4.95 -12.44 10.01
N TYR A 130 4.75 -13.46 9.17
CA TYR A 130 3.46 -14.14 9.04
C TYR A 130 3.44 -15.46 9.81
N LEU A 131 2.45 -15.63 10.70
CA LEU A 131 2.22 -16.86 11.45
C LEU A 131 0.91 -17.53 11.07
N GLN A 132 -0.19 -16.78 11.03
CA GLN A 132 -1.50 -17.30 10.68
C GLN A 132 -2.42 -16.13 10.29
N PRO A 133 -3.61 -16.46 9.75
CA PRO A 133 -4.62 -15.45 9.50
C PRO A 133 -5.06 -14.68 10.76
N LYS A 134 -5.29 -13.40 10.58
CA LYS A 134 -5.75 -12.38 11.52
C LYS A 134 -4.95 -12.38 12.82
N SER A 135 -3.62 -12.46 12.74
CA SER A 135 -2.76 -12.56 13.93
C SER A 135 -1.52 -11.67 13.97
N GLN A 136 -1.42 -10.63 13.15
CA GLN A 136 -0.27 -9.71 13.21
C GLN A 136 -0.12 -9.13 14.62
N HIS A 137 1.04 -9.30 15.23
CA HIS A 137 1.29 -8.87 16.61
C HIS A 137 1.85 -7.44 16.67
N SER A 138 1.52 -6.70 17.72
CA SER A 138 1.90 -5.29 17.94
C SER A 138 3.40 -5.03 18.05
N SER A 139 4.21 -6.08 18.25
CA SER A 139 5.67 -5.99 18.19
C SER A 139 6.20 -5.75 16.77
N ASP A 140 5.40 -6.00 15.73
CA ASP A 140 5.77 -5.60 14.38
C ASP A 140 5.84 -4.07 14.29
N LEU A 141 6.97 -3.58 13.77
CA LEU A 141 7.13 -2.17 13.43
C LEU A 141 6.55 -1.94 12.04
N THR A 142 5.64 -0.98 11.93
CA THR A 142 4.91 -0.68 10.70
C THR A 142 5.16 0.73 10.21
N PHE A 143 4.72 1.07 9.00
CA PHE A 143 4.74 2.45 8.53
C PHE A 143 3.94 3.40 9.43
N GLY A 144 2.87 2.94 10.08
CA GLY A 144 2.07 3.79 10.96
C GLY A 144 2.91 4.23 12.14
N ASP A 145 3.68 3.28 12.69
CA ASP A 145 4.66 3.53 13.75
C ASP A 145 5.76 4.50 13.33
N ALA A 146 6.31 4.34 12.12
CA ALA A 146 7.38 5.22 11.62
C ALA A 146 6.92 6.66 11.39
N PHE A 147 5.78 6.84 10.73
CA PHE A 147 5.20 8.15 10.49
C PHE A 147 4.83 8.82 11.81
N LYS A 148 4.16 8.10 12.73
CA LYS A 148 3.83 8.62 14.06
C LYS A 148 5.08 9.01 14.86
N LYS A 149 6.10 8.16 14.87
CA LYS A 149 7.39 8.46 15.54
C LYS A 149 8.09 9.68 14.94
N SER A 150 7.86 9.96 13.65
CA SER A 150 8.40 11.12 12.94
C SER A 150 7.53 12.38 13.04
N GLY A 151 6.49 12.37 13.89
CA GLY A 151 5.66 13.53 14.19
C GLY A 151 4.45 13.74 13.27
N TYR A 152 4.12 12.76 12.42
CA TYR A 152 2.91 12.81 11.59
C TYR A 152 1.68 12.45 12.42
N THR A 153 0.55 13.09 12.11
CA THR A 153 -0.76 12.55 12.49
C THR A 153 -1.14 11.43 11.52
N THR A 154 -1.60 10.29 12.03
CA THR A 154 -1.83 9.09 11.20
C THR A 154 -3.30 8.66 11.18
N GLY A 155 -3.81 8.36 9.99
CA GLY A 155 -5.21 7.96 9.77
C GLY A 155 -5.34 6.66 8.98
N LEU A 156 -6.20 5.73 9.43
CA LEU A 156 -6.54 4.49 8.72
C LEU A 156 -8.04 4.36 8.50
N PHE A 157 -8.50 4.40 7.26
CA PHE A 157 -9.94 4.31 6.95
C PHE A 157 -10.20 3.22 5.92
N GLY A 158 -11.05 2.23 6.23
CA GLY A 158 -11.42 1.16 5.29
C GLY A 158 -11.18 -0.26 5.84
N LYS A 159 -10.47 -1.13 5.12
CA LYS A 159 -10.30 -2.55 5.49
C LYS A 159 -9.06 -2.77 6.35
N TRP A 160 -9.25 -3.34 7.55
CA TRP A 160 -8.16 -3.82 8.41
C TRP A 160 -7.65 -5.18 7.90
N LYS A 161 -8.13 -6.30 8.47
CA LYS A 161 -7.73 -7.70 8.15
C LYS A 161 -6.37 -8.19 8.66
N GLN A 162 -5.63 -7.44 9.46
CA GLN A 162 -4.32 -7.88 9.96
C GLN A 162 -4.40 -8.68 11.26
N THR A 163 -5.30 -8.30 12.18
CA THR A 163 -5.37 -8.88 13.52
C THR A 163 -6.71 -8.61 14.20
N ARG A 164 -7.08 -9.48 15.15
CA ARG A 164 -8.21 -9.29 16.06
C ARG A 164 -7.79 -8.97 17.50
N GLY A 165 -6.54 -8.58 17.70
CA GLY A 165 -5.95 -8.25 19.01
C GLY A 165 -5.59 -9.48 19.85
N THR A 166 -5.30 -9.28 21.12
CA THR A 166 -5.02 -10.34 22.10
C THR A 166 -6.15 -10.42 23.11
N VAL A 167 -6.09 -11.40 24.03
CA VAL A 167 -7.01 -11.43 25.18
C VAL A 167 -6.84 -10.18 26.07
N GLU A 168 -5.64 -9.62 26.16
CA GLU A 168 -5.33 -8.46 27.01
C GLU A 168 -5.72 -7.14 26.34
N VAL A 169 -5.56 -7.03 25.03
CA VAL A 169 -5.91 -5.84 24.25
C VAL A 169 -6.84 -6.26 23.10
N PRO A 170 -8.15 -6.04 23.21
CA PRO A 170 -9.12 -6.52 22.22
C PRO A 170 -8.91 -5.82 20.87
N GLY A 171 -9.28 -6.48 19.77
CA GLY A 171 -9.06 -5.98 18.40
C GLY A 171 -9.50 -4.54 18.16
N LYS A 172 -10.62 -4.12 18.76
CA LYS A 172 -11.13 -2.73 18.65
C LYS A 172 -10.15 -1.68 19.18
N GLU A 173 -9.29 -2.00 20.15
CA GLU A 173 -8.26 -1.11 20.72
C GLU A 173 -6.87 -1.42 20.15
N TYR A 174 -6.71 -2.55 19.46
CA TYR A 174 -5.43 -3.07 19.02
C TYR A 174 -4.87 -2.35 17.79
N ILE A 175 -5.71 -1.71 16.98
CA ILE A 175 -5.26 -0.95 15.80
C ILE A 175 -4.26 0.14 16.18
N SER A 176 -4.52 0.87 17.26
CA SER A 176 -3.63 1.93 17.75
C SER A 176 -2.23 1.45 18.12
N GLN A 177 -2.03 0.13 18.32
CA GLN A 177 -0.72 -0.47 18.56
C GLN A 177 0.20 -0.45 17.33
N PHE A 178 -0.33 -0.11 16.15
CA PHE A 178 0.42 0.03 14.89
C PHE A 178 0.59 1.50 14.47
N GLY A 179 0.48 2.42 15.43
CA GLY A 179 0.78 3.82 15.23
C GLY A 179 -0.32 4.59 14.50
N TRP A 180 -1.59 4.18 14.61
CA TRP A 180 -2.76 4.89 14.07
C TRP A 180 -3.41 5.79 15.14
N ASP A 181 -3.53 7.08 14.86
CA ASP A 181 -4.18 8.06 15.74
C ASP A 181 -5.71 8.09 15.55
N ASP A 182 -6.15 7.99 14.29
CA ASP A 182 -7.56 7.99 13.90
C ASP A 182 -7.86 6.81 12.97
N TYR A 183 -9.01 6.15 13.15
CA TYR A 183 -9.43 5.08 12.26
C TYR A 183 -10.94 4.84 12.22
N ALA A 184 -11.41 4.43 11.05
CA ALA A 184 -12.72 3.84 10.81
C ALA A 184 -12.56 2.60 9.93
N ALA A 185 -12.67 1.40 10.52
CA ALA A 185 -12.24 0.18 9.86
C ALA A 185 -13.23 -1.00 9.93
N PHE A 186 -13.27 -1.77 8.84
CA PHE A 186 -13.97 -3.04 8.65
C PHE A 186 -13.07 -4.24 9.01
N ASP A 187 -13.69 -5.35 9.45
CA ASP A 187 -13.03 -6.62 9.88
C ASP A 187 -11.98 -6.44 10.99
N VAL A 188 -12.38 -5.68 12.03
CA VAL A 188 -11.55 -5.43 13.23
C VAL A 188 -11.84 -6.47 14.32
N VAL A 189 -13.10 -6.58 14.74
CA VAL A 189 -13.53 -7.56 15.76
C VAL A 189 -14.13 -8.80 15.09
N THR A 190 -14.95 -8.56 14.07
CA THR A 190 -15.57 -9.56 13.20
C THR A 190 -15.67 -8.99 11.80
N GLU A 191 -15.79 -9.87 10.81
CA GLU A 191 -15.89 -9.47 9.41
C GLU A 191 -17.24 -8.77 9.19
N GLY A 192 -18.37 -9.46 9.31
CA GLY A 192 -19.69 -8.83 9.20
C GLY A 192 -19.97 -8.22 7.81
N GLN A 193 -20.96 -7.32 7.74
CA GLN A 193 -21.31 -6.62 6.50
C GLN A 193 -20.35 -5.46 6.22
N ARG A 194 -20.00 -5.23 4.95
CA ARG A 194 -18.99 -4.22 4.56
C ARG A 194 -19.52 -3.09 3.66
N TYR A 195 -20.59 -3.37 2.91
CA TYR A 195 -21.16 -2.46 1.93
C TYR A 195 -22.40 -1.78 2.49
N ILE A 196 -23.58 -2.36 2.28
CA ILE A 196 -24.81 -1.76 2.78
C ILE A 196 -24.99 -2.14 4.25
N ASN A 197 -25.33 -1.16 5.09
CA ASN A 197 -25.51 -1.33 6.53
C ASN A 197 -24.31 -2.05 7.21
N PRO A 198 -23.10 -1.47 7.09
CA PRO A 198 -21.86 -2.15 7.45
C PRO A 198 -21.69 -2.41 8.95
N ASN A 199 -20.67 -3.19 9.31
CA ASN A 199 -20.11 -3.22 10.65
C ASN A 199 -18.70 -2.62 10.61
N LEU A 200 -18.48 -1.58 11.42
CA LEU A 200 -17.24 -0.82 11.49
C LEU A 200 -16.77 -0.68 12.94
N VAL A 201 -15.47 -0.48 13.12
CA VAL A 201 -14.92 0.06 14.37
C VAL A 201 -14.35 1.44 14.09
N ILE A 202 -14.83 2.44 14.83
CA ILE A 202 -14.42 3.84 14.69
C ILE A 202 -13.78 4.24 16.02
N ASN A 203 -12.48 4.51 16.03
CA ASN A 203 -11.73 4.95 17.22
C ASN A 203 -12.04 4.15 18.51
N GLY A 204 -12.13 2.83 18.39
CA GLY A 204 -12.33 1.90 19.51
C GLY A 204 -13.79 1.57 19.79
N GLU A 205 -14.73 2.24 19.12
CA GLU A 205 -16.16 2.02 19.26
C GLU A 205 -16.69 1.14 18.13
N VAL A 206 -17.56 0.18 18.46
CA VAL A 206 -18.16 -0.73 17.47
C VAL A 206 -19.47 -0.12 16.97
N HIS A 207 -19.54 0.13 15.66
CA HIS A 207 -20.73 0.65 14.98
C HIS A 207 -21.31 -0.44 14.07
N ASN A 208 -22.44 -1.01 14.50
CA ASN A 208 -23.15 -2.03 13.73
C ASN A 208 -24.41 -1.43 13.12
N TYR A 209 -24.47 -1.39 11.79
CA TYR A 209 -25.60 -0.86 11.03
C TYR A 209 -26.50 -1.98 10.50
N ASN A 210 -26.17 -3.26 10.71
CA ASN A 210 -26.96 -4.40 10.24
C ASN A 210 -28.42 -4.30 10.73
N GLY A 211 -29.36 -4.41 9.80
CA GLY A 211 -30.79 -4.33 10.03
C GLY A 211 -31.35 -2.91 10.21
N ARG A 212 -30.50 -1.87 10.15
CA ARG A 212 -30.95 -0.47 10.26
C ARG A 212 -31.90 -0.09 9.13
N LYS A 213 -32.88 0.75 9.51
CA LYS A 213 -33.91 1.32 8.61
C LYS A 213 -33.83 2.84 8.52
N ASP A 214 -33.09 3.48 9.41
CA ASP A 214 -32.70 4.87 9.26
C ASP A 214 -31.76 5.03 8.05
N LEU A 215 -31.86 6.21 7.43
CA LEU A 215 -31.03 6.60 6.30
C LEU A 215 -29.82 7.38 6.81
N ASP A 216 -28.69 7.26 6.12
CA ASP A 216 -27.53 8.11 6.34
C ASP A 216 -27.94 9.57 6.08
N PRO A 217 -27.90 10.45 7.10
CA PRO A 217 -28.32 11.84 6.94
C PRO A 217 -27.46 12.61 5.93
N ALA A 218 -26.24 12.16 5.63
CA ALA A 218 -25.37 12.79 4.66
C ALA A 218 -25.80 12.52 3.21
N THR A 219 -26.48 11.40 2.94
CA THR A 219 -26.87 10.98 1.58
C THR A 219 -28.39 10.92 1.39
N GLY A 220 -29.16 10.86 2.48
CA GLY A 220 -30.60 10.58 2.43
C GLY A 220 -30.93 9.16 1.96
N ARG A 221 -29.96 8.24 1.99
CA ARG A 221 -30.08 6.86 1.49
C ARG A 221 -29.55 5.86 2.52
N ARG A 222 -29.58 4.56 2.21
CA ARG A 222 -29.04 3.55 3.13
C ARG A 222 -27.56 3.79 3.42
N TRP A 223 -27.14 3.44 4.63
CA TRP A 223 -25.74 3.51 5.05
C TRP A 223 -24.86 2.64 4.15
N TYR A 224 -23.79 3.23 3.60
CA TYR A 224 -22.82 2.55 2.74
C TYR A 224 -21.41 2.64 3.34
N GLY A 225 -20.80 1.50 3.67
CA GLY A 225 -19.50 1.42 4.32
C GLY A 225 -18.39 2.19 3.61
N PRO A 226 -18.20 2.03 2.29
CA PRO A 226 -17.24 2.83 1.53
C PRO A 226 -17.44 4.34 1.68
N ASP A 227 -18.69 4.84 1.75
CA ASP A 227 -18.96 6.27 1.94
C ASP A 227 -18.62 6.73 3.36
N ILE A 228 -18.96 5.92 4.38
CA ILE A 228 -18.66 6.23 5.78
C ILE A 228 -17.14 6.37 5.95
N VAL A 229 -16.36 5.36 5.53
CA VAL A 229 -14.90 5.40 5.70
C VAL A 229 -14.26 6.48 4.82
N ASN A 230 -14.78 6.75 3.62
CA ASN A 230 -14.30 7.87 2.79
C ASN A 230 -14.53 9.21 3.50
N ARG A 231 -15.72 9.44 4.05
CA ARG A 231 -16.06 10.66 4.79
C ARG A 231 -15.11 10.89 5.97
N HIS A 232 -14.76 9.83 6.71
CA HIS A 232 -13.73 9.92 7.75
C HIS A 232 -12.35 10.30 7.19
N ALA A 233 -11.93 9.71 6.06
CA ALA A 233 -10.68 10.11 5.39
C ALA A 233 -10.68 11.58 4.94
N LEU A 234 -11.80 12.08 4.39
CA LEU A 234 -11.94 13.48 3.98
C LEU A 234 -11.91 14.43 5.19
N GLN A 235 -12.57 14.05 6.29
CA GLN A 235 -12.55 14.81 7.55
C GLN A 235 -11.15 14.83 8.17
N PHE A 236 -10.43 13.71 8.13
CA PHE A 236 -9.06 13.62 8.60
C PHE A 236 -8.13 14.57 7.86
N ILE A 237 -8.22 14.65 6.52
CA ILE A 237 -7.45 15.62 5.72
C ILE A 237 -7.77 17.06 6.15
N GLU A 238 -9.05 17.37 6.31
CA GLU A 238 -9.51 18.72 6.66
C GLU A 238 -9.06 19.15 8.06
N GLN A 239 -9.14 18.26 9.04
CA GLN A 239 -8.73 18.52 10.43
C GLN A 239 -7.22 18.64 10.61
N ASN A 240 -6.44 18.02 9.72
CA ASN A 240 -4.98 17.98 9.82
C ASN A 240 -4.27 18.83 8.77
N LYS A 241 -4.96 19.70 8.04
CA LYS A 241 -4.37 20.54 6.99
C LYS A 241 -3.17 21.42 7.42
N ASP A 242 -3.09 21.74 8.71
CA ASP A 242 -2.02 22.57 9.30
C ASP A 242 -0.86 21.75 9.90
N LYS A 243 -0.87 20.41 9.73
CA LYS A 243 0.15 19.48 10.25
C LYS A 243 0.49 18.42 9.19
N PRO A 244 1.69 17.81 9.22
CA PRO A 244 1.96 16.67 8.35
C PRO A 244 1.06 15.49 8.74
N PHE A 245 0.46 14.85 7.74
CA PHE A 245 -0.35 13.65 7.96
C PHE A 245 0.03 12.50 7.02
N PHE A 246 -0.20 11.29 7.53
CA PHE A 246 -0.14 10.07 6.76
C PHE A 246 -1.51 9.39 6.79
N LEU A 247 -2.16 9.36 5.63
CA LEU A 247 -3.43 8.70 5.40
C LEU A 247 -3.18 7.37 4.69
N TYR A 248 -3.50 6.27 5.37
CA TYR A 248 -3.63 4.96 4.74
C TYR A 248 -5.13 4.69 4.49
N TYR A 249 -5.51 4.62 3.23
CA TYR A 249 -6.87 4.32 2.79
C TYR A 249 -6.94 2.93 2.13
N PRO A 250 -6.93 1.85 2.94
CA PRO A 250 -7.21 0.51 2.44
C PRO A 250 -8.67 0.39 2.05
N MET A 251 -9.00 0.50 0.77
CA MET A 251 -10.39 0.47 0.33
C MET A 251 -11.06 -0.87 0.67
N ILE A 252 -12.37 -0.82 0.91
CA ILE A 252 -13.24 -2.00 1.01
C ILE A 252 -13.59 -2.49 -0.40
N LEU A 253 -13.72 -1.54 -1.35
CA LEU A 253 -13.95 -1.81 -2.77
C LEU A 253 -12.68 -2.34 -3.44
N VAL A 254 -12.76 -3.29 -4.36
CA VAL A 254 -13.97 -3.84 -5.03
C VAL A 254 -14.24 -5.31 -4.67
N HIS A 255 -13.77 -5.77 -3.52
CA HIS A 255 -13.83 -7.17 -3.06
C HIS A 255 -15.27 -7.73 -3.00
N ASP A 256 -15.42 -9.05 -3.07
CA ASP A 256 -16.70 -9.70 -2.80
C ASP A 256 -17.21 -9.42 -1.36
N ASP A 257 -18.51 -9.49 -1.06
CA ASP A 257 -19.68 -9.83 -1.89
C ASP A 257 -20.12 -8.65 -2.77
N HIS A 258 -20.12 -8.80 -4.10
CA HIS A 258 -20.47 -7.70 -5.01
C HIS A 258 -21.94 -7.31 -4.82
N LYS A 259 -22.17 -6.00 -4.62
CA LYS A 259 -23.47 -5.41 -4.28
C LYS A 259 -23.62 -4.09 -5.03
N PRO A 260 -24.85 -3.61 -5.27
CA PRO A 260 -25.04 -2.31 -5.88
C PRO A 260 -24.38 -1.22 -5.03
N THR A 261 -23.93 -0.20 -5.72
CA THR A 261 -23.41 1.02 -5.11
C THR A 261 -24.52 2.06 -5.07
N PRO A 262 -24.37 3.15 -4.30
CA PRO A 262 -25.29 4.28 -4.40
C PRO A 262 -25.49 4.79 -5.85
N ASP A 263 -24.50 4.68 -6.72
CA ASP A 263 -24.64 5.15 -8.11
C ASP A 263 -25.23 4.10 -9.07
N THR A 264 -25.52 2.89 -8.60
CA THR A 264 -26.14 1.83 -9.42
C THR A 264 -27.52 2.27 -9.90
N GLN A 265 -27.78 2.10 -11.20
CA GLN A 265 -29.03 2.53 -11.83
C GLN A 265 -29.94 1.34 -12.21
N PRO A 266 -31.28 1.49 -12.08
CA PRO A 266 -31.97 2.59 -11.41
C PRO A 266 -31.65 2.64 -9.91
N GLU A 267 -31.61 3.85 -9.34
CA GLU A 267 -31.20 4.10 -7.94
C GLU A 267 -31.91 3.19 -6.92
N SER A 268 -33.18 2.85 -7.19
CA SER A 268 -33.98 1.96 -6.34
C SER A 268 -33.36 0.59 -6.11
N ILE A 269 -32.46 0.12 -6.97
CA ILE A 269 -31.75 -1.15 -6.80
C ILE A 269 -30.94 -1.14 -5.49
N PHE A 270 -30.18 -0.07 -5.24
CA PHE A 270 -29.39 0.04 -4.01
C PHE A 270 -30.28 0.14 -2.77
N ASP A 271 -31.32 0.99 -2.83
CA ASP A 271 -32.20 1.24 -1.69
C ASP A 271 -33.02 0.00 -1.31
N GLY A 272 -33.48 -0.75 -2.32
CA GLY A 272 -34.23 -1.99 -2.15
C GLY A 272 -33.39 -3.25 -2.01
N PHE A 273 -32.06 -3.16 -2.07
CA PHE A 273 -31.22 -4.36 -2.14
C PHE A 273 -31.35 -5.23 -0.87
N PRO A 274 -31.64 -6.53 -1.00
CA PRO A 274 -31.80 -7.41 0.15
C PRO A 274 -30.48 -7.55 0.92
N GLU A 275 -30.56 -7.30 2.22
CA GLU A 275 -29.40 -7.21 3.11
C GLU A 275 -28.68 -8.55 3.29
N ASN A 276 -29.45 -9.66 3.33
CA ASN A 276 -28.97 -11.03 3.52
C ASN A 276 -29.36 -11.95 2.34
N ALA A 277 -29.33 -11.46 1.10
CA ALA A 277 -29.58 -12.34 -0.03
C ALA A 277 -28.47 -13.37 -0.20
N ASP A 278 -28.86 -14.58 -0.62
CA ASP A 278 -27.96 -15.58 -1.17
C ASP A 278 -28.24 -15.65 -2.68
N TYR A 279 -27.23 -15.41 -3.49
CA TYR A 279 -27.33 -15.36 -4.95
C TYR A 279 -26.64 -16.58 -5.53
N ASN A 280 -27.31 -17.45 -6.28
CA ASN A 280 -26.67 -18.58 -6.97
C ASN A 280 -25.70 -19.43 -6.10
N ASN A 281 -25.98 -19.58 -4.79
CA ASN A 281 -25.11 -20.22 -3.78
C ASN A 281 -23.73 -19.54 -3.60
N THR A 282 -23.58 -18.27 -3.98
CA THR A 282 -22.36 -17.47 -3.82
C THR A 282 -22.31 -16.73 -2.49
N ARG A 283 -23.22 -17.02 -1.55
CA ARG A 283 -23.26 -16.42 -0.20
C ARG A 283 -23.48 -14.91 -0.19
N GLY A 284 -24.19 -14.41 -1.19
CA GLY A 284 -24.58 -13.00 -1.29
C GLY A 284 -23.75 -12.15 -2.25
N ASP A 285 -22.85 -12.78 -3.01
CA ASP A 285 -22.03 -12.17 -4.05
C ASP A 285 -22.80 -12.06 -5.38
N ASP A 286 -23.41 -10.89 -5.63
CA ASP A 286 -24.09 -10.56 -6.89
C ASP A 286 -23.13 -9.88 -7.86
N ARG A 287 -22.44 -10.72 -8.62
CA ARG A 287 -21.30 -10.35 -9.47
C ARG A 287 -21.65 -9.36 -10.57
N GLN A 288 -22.93 -9.14 -10.89
CA GLN A 288 -23.35 -8.16 -11.89
C GLN A 288 -22.93 -6.73 -11.54
N TYR A 289 -22.74 -6.42 -10.24
CA TYR A 289 -22.40 -5.08 -9.76
C TYR A 289 -20.90 -4.77 -9.73
N PHE A 290 -20.04 -5.73 -10.10
CA PHE A 290 -18.59 -5.49 -10.14
C PHE A 290 -18.19 -4.25 -10.98
N PRO A 291 -18.75 -4.00 -12.19
CA PRO A 291 -18.44 -2.78 -12.95
C PRO A 291 -18.83 -1.49 -12.21
N ASP A 292 -19.98 -1.48 -11.53
CA ASP A 292 -20.44 -0.32 -10.75
C ASP A 292 -19.51 -0.05 -9.57
N MET A 293 -19.03 -1.11 -8.91
CA MET A 293 -18.08 -1.01 -7.81
C MET A 293 -16.73 -0.43 -8.26
N ILE A 294 -16.24 -0.76 -9.46
CA ILE A 294 -15.01 -0.12 -10.01
C ILE A 294 -15.23 1.37 -10.26
N ARG A 295 -16.35 1.76 -10.88
CA ARG A 295 -16.63 3.20 -11.11
C ARG A 295 -16.78 3.96 -9.79
N TYR A 296 -17.42 3.34 -8.80
CA TYR A 296 -17.59 3.94 -7.48
C TYR A 296 -16.27 4.05 -6.72
N MET A 297 -15.40 3.04 -6.83
CA MET A 297 -14.03 3.09 -6.29
C MET A 297 -13.26 4.30 -6.84
N ASP A 298 -13.25 4.50 -8.16
CA ASP A 298 -12.58 5.66 -8.77
C ASP A 298 -13.18 6.99 -8.29
N LYS A 299 -14.52 7.07 -8.19
CA LYS A 299 -15.22 8.25 -7.64
C LYS A 299 -14.73 8.59 -6.22
N LEU A 300 -14.62 7.60 -5.33
CA LEU A 300 -14.15 7.82 -3.95
C LEU A 300 -12.67 8.25 -3.89
N ILE A 301 -11.83 7.75 -4.81
CA ILE A 301 -10.44 8.22 -4.97
C ILE A 301 -10.43 9.68 -5.43
N GLY A 302 -11.26 10.02 -6.43
CA GLY A 302 -11.43 11.39 -6.91
C GLY A 302 -11.85 12.37 -5.82
N GLN A 303 -12.71 11.95 -4.90
CA GLN A 303 -13.10 12.78 -3.74
C GLN A 303 -11.92 13.09 -2.80
N VAL A 304 -10.99 12.14 -2.60
CA VAL A 304 -9.77 12.38 -1.82
C VAL A 304 -8.88 13.40 -2.52
N VAL A 305 -8.64 13.24 -3.82
CA VAL A 305 -7.83 14.18 -4.63
C VAL A 305 -8.44 15.58 -4.60
N GLU A 306 -9.76 15.68 -4.76
CA GLU A 306 -10.48 16.95 -4.75
C GLU A 306 -10.46 17.60 -3.35
N LYS A 307 -10.57 16.83 -2.27
CA LYS A 307 -10.43 17.37 -0.90
C LYS A 307 -9.01 17.93 -0.67
N LEU A 308 -7.96 17.23 -1.12
CA LEU A 308 -6.60 17.77 -1.06
C LEU A 308 -6.46 19.08 -1.83
N ARG A 309 -7.07 19.18 -3.02
CA ARG A 309 -7.10 20.42 -3.82
C ARG A 309 -7.82 21.55 -3.09
N GLN A 310 -9.01 21.29 -2.54
CA GLN A 310 -9.81 22.28 -1.80
C GLN A 310 -9.09 22.83 -0.57
N GLN A 311 -8.27 22.01 0.09
CA GLN A 311 -7.48 22.43 1.24
C GLN A 311 -6.10 22.99 0.85
N ALA A 312 -5.81 23.16 -0.44
CA ALA A 312 -4.50 23.60 -0.96
C ALA A 312 -3.31 22.71 -0.53
N LEU A 313 -3.55 21.40 -0.40
CA LEU A 313 -2.57 20.40 0.04
C LEU A 313 -2.01 19.55 -1.12
N LEU A 314 -2.69 19.52 -2.27
CA LEU A 314 -2.36 18.62 -3.39
C LEU A 314 -0.91 18.73 -3.85
N ASP A 315 -0.39 19.95 -3.95
CA ASP A 315 0.98 20.22 -4.42
C ASP A 315 2.07 19.74 -3.46
N ASN A 316 1.72 19.47 -2.20
CA ASN A 316 2.63 19.03 -1.14
C ASN A 316 2.19 17.66 -0.56
N THR A 317 1.54 16.84 -1.39
CA THR A 317 1.07 15.51 -1.01
C THR A 317 1.54 14.46 -2.00
N LEU A 318 2.25 13.45 -1.53
CA LEU A 318 2.47 12.22 -2.28
C LEU A 318 1.19 11.37 -2.22
N ILE A 319 0.60 11.09 -3.36
CA ILE A 319 -0.51 10.16 -3.53
C ILE A 319 0.02 8.88 -4.17
N VAL A 320 -0.23 7.73 -3.54
CA VAL A 320 0.10 6.40 -4.04
C VAL A 320 -1.19 5.60 -4.16
N VAL A 321 -1.49 5.08 -5.35
CA VAL A 321 -2.62 4.16 -5.58
C VAL A 321 -2.06 2.80 -5.96
N MET A 322 -2.35 1.76 -5.19
CA MET A 322 -1.90 0.40 -5.43
C MET A 322 -3.05 -0.61 -5.27
N GLY A 323 -3.03 -1.77 -5.95
CA GLY A 323 -3.90 -2.92 -5.61
C GLY A 323 -3.26 -3.91 -4.63
N ASP A 324 -4.06 -4.65 -3.87
CA ASP A 324 -3.53 -5.61 -2.88
C ASP A 324 -3.32 -7.04 -3.40
N ASN A 325 -4.05 -7.44 -4.45
CA ASN A 325 -3.87 -8.68 -5.19
C ASN A 325 -4.63 -8.63 -6.53
N GLY A 326 -4.46 -9.67 -7.35
CA GLY A 326 -5.16 -9.78 -8.63
C GLY A 326 -6.70 -9.83 -8.49
N THR A 327 -7.37 -9.55 -9.61
CA THR A 327 -8.84 -9.58 -9.73
C THR A 327 -9.38 -10.97 -9.41
N LYS A 328 -10.57 -11.06 -8.80
CA LYS A 328 -11.28 -12.33 -8.55
C LYS A 328 -11.41 -13.16 -9.83
N GLU A 329 -11.31 -14.48 -9.68
CA GLU A 329 -11.29 -15.46 -10.79
C GLU A 329 -12.59 -15.56 -11.59
N SER A 330 -13.69 -15.00 -11.07
CA SER A 330 -14.98 -14.90 -11.78
C SER A 330 -14.96 -13.84 -12.89
N PHE A 331 -13.94 -12.98 -12.93
CA PHE A 331 -13.86 -11.90 -13.90
C PHE A 331 -12.58 -11.96 -14.74
N GLY A 332 -12.61 -11.31 -15.89
CA GLY A 332 -11.44 -11.00 -16.70
C GLY A 332 -11.52 -9.59 -17.28
N HIS A 333 -10.41 -9.11 -17.82
CA HIS A 333 -10.30 -7.81 -18.48
C HIS A 333 -10.13 -8.01 -19.97
N VAL A 334 -10.96 -7.36 -20.79
CA VAL A 334 -10.85 -7.40 -22.24
C VAL A 334 -9.79 -6.38 -22.67
N LEU A 335 -8.72 -6.88 -23.28
CA LEU A 335 -7.58 -6.08 -23.73
C LEU A 335 -7.87 -5.40 -25.08
N PRO A 336 -7.09 -4.39 -25.49
CA PRO A 336 -7.28 -3.68 -26.76
C PRO A 336 -7.28 -4.59 -28.00
N ASP A 337 -6.59 -5.72 -27.96
CA ASP A 337 -6.55 -6.72 -29.04
C ASP A 337 -7.74 -7.71 -29.03
N GLY A 338 -8.67 -7.55 -28.07
CA GLY A 338 -9.84 -8.41 -27.89
C GLY A 338 -9.58 -9.68 -27.08
N SER A 339 -8.33 -9.95 -26.68
CA SER A 339 -8.01 -11.06 -25.78
C SER A 339 -8.52 -10.78 -24.36
N ILE A 340 -8.70 -11.84 -23.56
CA ILE A 340 -9.16 -11.74 -22.18
C ILE A 340 -7.99 -12.05 -21.26
N TYR A 341 -7.63 -11.09 -20.40
CA TYR A 341 -6.75 -11.30 -19.27
C TYR A 341 -7.57 -11.83 -18.07
N PRO A 342 -7.45 -13.13 -17.70
CA PRO A 342 -8.28 -13.73 -16.67
C PRO A 342 -7.87 -13.24 -15.28
N GLY A 343 -8.83 -12.92 -14.41
CA GLY A 343 -8.57 -12.74 -12.98
C GLY A 343 -8.13 -14.03 -12.30
N ARG A 344 -7.33 -13.94 -11.24
CA ARG A 344 -7.00 -15.07 -10.37
C ARG A 344 -6.48 -14.65 -9.00
N LYS A 345 -7.33 -14.03 -8.18
CA LYS A 345 -7.10 -13.93 -6.73
C LYS A 345 -6.69 -15.28 -6.15
N GLY A 346 -5.69 -15.29 -5.27
CA GLY A 346 -5.11 -16.50 -4.69
C GLY A 346 -4.20 -17.30 -5.64
N GLY A 347 -4.12 -16.93 -6.92
CA GLY A 347 -3.21 -17.52 -7.90
C GLY A 347 -1.80 -16.96 -7.80
N ASN A 348 -0.81 -17.82 -8.06
CA ASN A 348 0.58 -17.40 -8.00
C ASN A 348 1.14 -16.94 -9.36
N ALA A 349 0.39 -17.05 -10.46
CA ALA A 349 0.81 -16.53 -11.76
C ALA A 349 0.64 -15.00 -11.84
N ASP A 350 1.02 -14.39 -12.97
CA ASP A 350 0.98 -12.94 -13.17
C ASP A 350 -0.37 -12.32 -12.77
N ASN A 351 -1.47 -12.96 -13.15
CA ASN A 351 -2.84 -12.49 -12.91
C ASN A 351 -3.36 -12.54 -11.48
N GLY A 352 -2.63 -13.18 -10.56
CA GLY A 352 -2.90 -13.09 -9.13
C GLY A 352 -1.97 -12.10 -8.40
N LEU A 353 -0.83 -11.77 -9.00
CA LEU A 353 0.24 -10.97 -8.38
C LEU A 353 0.28 -9.52 -8.87
N HIS A 354 -0.04 -9.28 -10.15
CA HIS A 354 0.22 -8.02 -10.83
C HIS A 354 -0.91 -7.02 -10.61
N VAL A 355 -0.62 -5.97 -9.87
CA VAL A 355 -1.55 -4.96 -9.35
C VAL A 355 -1.26 -3.58 -9.97
N PRO A 356 -2.23 -2.66 -10.03
CA PRO A 356 -1.94 -1.29 -10.44
C PRO A 356 -1.01 -0.64 -9.42
N LEU A 357 -0.16 0.28 -9.87
CA LEU A 357 0.61 1.18 -9.03
C LEU A 357 0.85 2.51 -9.73
N VAL A 358 0.28 3.58 -9.18
CA VAL A 358 0.40 4.95 -9.68
C VAL A 358 0.87 5.86 -8.54
N LEU A 359 1.87 6.71 -8.81
CA LEU A 359 2.35 7.71 -7.87
C LEU A 359 2.19 9.11 -8.47
N HIS A 360 1.71 10.05 -7.66
CA HIS A 360 1.53 11.44 -8.03
C HIS A 360 2.03 12.34 -6.91
N TYR A 361 2.98 13.22 -7.22
CA TYR A 361 3.49 14.27 -6.33
C TYR A 361 3.94 15.45 -7.20
N PRO A 362 3.11 16.51 -7.34
CA PRO A 362 3.43 17.66 -8.16
C PRO A 362 4.76 18.30 -7.76
N GLY A 363 5.58 18.67 -8.75
CA GLY A 363 6.90 19.28 -8.53
C GLY A 363 8.03 18.28 -8.26
N GLU A 364 7.74 17.11 -7.70
CA GLU A 364 8.75 16.09 -7.37
C GLU A 364 8.76 14.93 -8.38
N ILE A 365 7.59 14.47 -8.81
CA ILE A 365 7.44 13.42 -9.83
C ILE A 365 7.15 14.09 -11.18
N PRO A 366 8.04 13.98 -12.18
CA PRO A 366 7.76 14.48 -13.52
C PRO A 366 6.52 13.81 -14.11
N SER A 367 5.63 14.61 -14.72
CA SER A 367 4.47 14.12 -15.45
C SER A 367 4.84 13.47 -16.79
N GLY A 368 3.87 12.79 -17.39
CA GLY A 368 3.94 12.38 -18.79
C GLY A 368 4.03 13.56 -19.77
N LYS A 369 4.35 13.26 -21.03
CA LYS A 369 4.27 14.25 -22.13
C LYS A 369 2.92 14.08 -22.84
N HIS A 370 2.16 15.16 -22.99
CA HIS A 370 0.87 15.17 -23.69
C HIS A 370 -0.11 14.10 -23.14
N ALA A 371 -0.71 13.28 -24.01
CA ALA A 371 -1.65 12.22 -23.65
C ALA A 371 -0.95 10.90 -23.23
N ASP A 372 0.38 10.87 -23.21
CA ASP A 372 1.15 9.67 -22.84
C ASP A 372 1.45 9.65 -21.33
N TYR A 373 1.46 8.45 -20.76
CA TYR A 373 1.89 8.22 -19.38
C TYR A 373 3.42 8.22 -19.29
N ARG A 374 3.97 8.79 -18.22
CA ARG A 374 5.33 8.43 -17.81
C ARG A 374 5.29 7.07 -17.12
N THR A 375 6.13 6.14 -17.56
CA THR A 375 6.12 4.77 -17.03
C THR A 375 7.43 4.36 -16.38
N TYR A 376 7.33 3.38 -15.48
CA TYR A 376 8.46 2.65 -14.93
C TYR A 376 8.24 1.14 -15.09
N ASP A 377 9.08 0.50 -15.91
CA ASP A 377 9.00 -0.95 -16.20
C ASP A 377 9.89 -1.79 -15.26
N GLY A 378 10.60 -1.19 -14.30
CA GLY A 378 11.37 -1.97 -13.32
C GLY A 378 10.46 -2.75 -12.35
N LEU A 379 10.96 -3.87 -11.83
CA LEU A 379 10.21 -4.70 -10.88
C LEU A 379 9.98 -3.93 -9.57
N VAL A 380 8.73 -3.75 -9.17
CA VAL A 380 8.35 -3.23 -7.84
C VAL A 380 7.65 -4.34 -7.07
N ASN A 381 8.14 -4.64 -5.89
CA ASN A 381 7.46 -5.48 -4.92
C ASN A 381 6.67 -4.60 -3.94
N LEU A 382 5.53 -5.08 -3.44
CA LEU A 382 4.74 -4.35 -2.43
C LEU A 382 5.56 -3.87 -1.23
N THR A 383 6.62 -4.59 -0.83
CA THR A 383 7.46 -4.19 0.31
C THR A 383 8.25 -2.91 0.04
N ASP A 384 8.42 -2.52 -1.23
CA ASP A 384 9.12 -1.30 -1.65
C ASP A 384 8.35 -0.03 -1.35
N ILE A 385 7.02 -0.13 -1.21
CA ILE A 385 6.16 1.03 -0.98
C ILE A 385 6.57 1.72 0.31
N TYR A 386 6.81 0.96 1.39
CA TYR A 386 7.18 1.53 2.69
C TYR A 386 8.48 2.36 2.64
N PRO A 387 9.66 1.84 2.23
CA PRO A 387 10.86 2.67 2.13
C PRO A 387 10.74 3.77 1.08
N THR A 388 9.90 3.61 0.05
CA THR A 388 9.66 4.66 -0.96
C THR A 388 8.89 5.84 -0.38
N ILE A 389 7.77 5.60 0.32
CA ILE A 389 7.00 6.68 0.95
C ILE A 389 7.77 7.33 2.10
N ALA A 390 8.59 6.55 2.83
CA ALA A 390 9.44 7.08 3.87
C ALA A 390 10.52 8.02 3.30
N GLN A 391 11.17 7.62 2.20
CA GLN A 391 12.15 8.48 1.52
C GLN A 391 11.51 9.74 0.95
N ALA A 392 10.32 9.65 0.36
CA ALA A 392 9.59 10.80 -0.16
C ALA A 392 9.14 11.78 0.94
N ALA A 393 8.81 11.25 2.12
CA ALA A 393 8.45 12.02 3.29
C ALA A 393 9.66 12.57 4.09
N GLY A 394 10.87 12.13 3.75
CA GLY A 394 12.09 12.50 4.47
C GLY A 394 12.16 11.94 5.90
N ILE A 395 11.49 10.82 6.18
CA ILE A 395 11.46 10.21 7.52
C ILE A 395 12.45 9.05 7.64
N GLU A 396 12.92 8.81 8.86
CA GLU A 396 13.77 7.66 9.17
C GLU A 396 12.91 6.40 9.34
N LEU A 397 13.37 5.28 8.75
CA LEU A 397 12.75 3.98 8.96
C LEU A 397 13.21 3.39 10.30
N PRO A 398 12.29 3.10 11.24
CA PRO A 398 12.62 2.32 12.41
C PRO A 398 13.15 0.96 11.96
N ASP A 399 14.30 0.58 12.50
CA ASP A 399 14.89 -0.74 12.25
C ASP A 399 15.09 -1.04 10.75
N ALA A 400 15.67 -0.07 10.02
CA ALA A 400 15.88 -0.14 8.57
C ALA A 400 16.59 -1.43 8.09
N GLN A 401 17.41 -2.06 8.95
CA GLN A 401 18.09 -3.32 8.63
C GLN A 401 17.13 -4.52 8.53
N GLN A 402 15.93 -4.43 9.10
CA GLN A 402 14.90 -5.46 9.03
C GLN A 402 13.92 -5.26 7.88
N ILE A 403 14.01 -4.17 7.11
CA ILE A 403 13.14 -3.91 5.96
C ILE A 403 13.69 -4.67 4.73
N ASP A 404 12.80 -5.39 4.03
CA ASP A 404 13.14 -6.12 2.79
C ASP A 404 12.87 -5.29 1.52
N GLY A 405 12.05 -4.25 1.66
CA GLY A 405 11.78 -3.26 0.63
C GLY A 405 13.02 -2.47 0.22
N ILE A 406 13.07 -2.07 -1.04
CA ILE A 406 14.11 -1.19 -1.59
C ILE A 406 13.37 -0.01 -2.21
N SER A 407 13.68 1.21 -1.76
CA SER A 407 13.02 2.38 -2.31
C SER A 407 13.28 2.53 -3.81
N PHE A 408 12.22 2.85 -4.55
CA PHE A 408 12.32 3.25 -5.96
C PHE A 408 12.05 4.75 -6.17
N TRP A 409 12.08 5.54 -5.09
CA TRP A 409 11.90 7.00 -5.14
C TRP A 409 12.83 7.70 -6.13
N PRO A 410 14.13 7.32 -6.27
CA PRO A 410 14.99 7.91 -7.31
C PRO A 410 14.43 7.73 -8.72
N GLN A 411 13.91 6.54 -9.04
CA GLN A 411 13.31 6.26 -10.35
C GLN A 411 11.97 6.99 -10.49
N ALA A 412 11.16 7.04 -9.43
CA ALA A 412 9.90 7.77 -9.42
C ALA A 412 10.09 9.27 -9.70
N THR A 413 11.14 9.90 -9.18
CA THR A 413 11.48 11.33 -9.39
C THR A 413 12.27 11.61 -10.68
N GLY A 414 12.51 10.59 -11.51
CA GLY A 414 13.12 10.74 -12.83
C GLY A 414 14.65 10.70 -12.83
N GLN A 415 15.28 10.33 -11.71
CA GLN A 415 16.72 10.11 -11.67
C GLN A 415 17.09 8.91 -12.55
N LYS A 416 18.12 9.08 -13.37
CA LYS A 416 18.63 8.04 -14.29
C LYS A 416 19.55 7.07 -13.56
N THR A 417 19.00 6.34 -12.59
CA THR A 417 19.69 5.29 -11.85
C THR A 417 19.39 3.90 -12.45
N LYS A 418 20.11 2.87 -12.02
CA LYS A 418 19.75 1.48 -12.34
C LYS A 418 18.39 1.14 -11.73
N GLU A 419 17.70 0.15 -12.29
CA GLU A 419 16.52 -0.44 -11.64
C GLU A 419 16.88 -0.89 -10.22
N HIS A 420 16.02 -0.58 -9.25
CA HIS A 420 16.27 -0.88 -7.84
C HIS A 420 16.19 -2.39 -7.52
N ARG A 421 15.61 -3.19 -8.41
CA ARG A 421 15.44 -4.64 -8.27
C ARG A 421 15.74 -5.40 -9.55
N GLU A 422 16.48 -6.51 -9.39
CA GLU A 422 16.69 -7.51 -10.46
C GLU A 422 15.71 -8.69 -10.38
N TYR A 423 15.18 -8.96 -9.18
CA TYR A 423 14.30 -10.09 -8.91
C TYR A 423 13.33 -9.78 -7.77
N ILE A 424 12.26 -10.59 -7.69
CA ILE A 424 11.35 -10.68 -6.55
C ILE A 424 11.40 -12.11 -6.02
N TYR A 425 11.60 -12.24 -4.70
CA TYR A 425 11.45 -13.51 -3.99
C TYR A 425 10.17 -13.46 -3.14
N THR A 426 9.43 -14.57 -3.13
CA THR A 426 8.17 -14.68 -2.42
C THR A 426 8.11 -15.99 -1.64
N TRP A 427 7.81 -15.87 -0.35
CA TRP A 427 7.34 -16.95 0.53
C TRP A 427 5.85 -16.77 0.75
N TYR A 428 5.02 -17.78 0.47
CA TYR A 428 3.57 -17.66 0.50
C TYR A 428 2.90 -18.95 1.02
N ILE A 429 2.01 -18.81 2.01
CA ILE A 429 1.20 -19.93 2.53
C ILE A 429 -0.32 -19.66 2.42
N GLY A 430 -0.72 -18.49 1.89
CA GLY A 430 -2.12 -18.06 1.86
C GLY A 430 -2.71 -17.90 3.26
N ASN A 431 -4.03 -18.12 3.37
CA ASN A 431 -4.76 -18.02 4.62
C ASN A 431 -4.64 -19.29 5.50
N GLU A 432 -3.43 -19.83 5.60
CA GLU A 432 -3.13 -21.03 6.38
C GLU A 432 -2.20 -20.67 7.56
N THR A 433 -2.29 -21.44 8.64
CA THR A 433 -1.35 -21.34 9.76
C THR A 433 0.00 -21.93 9.36
N TYR A 434 1.09 -21.22 9.65
CA TYR A 434 2.46 -21.68 9.50
C TYR A 434 2.82 -22.73 10.57
N LYS A 435 2.34 -23.95 10.35
CA LYS A 435 2.70 -25.17 11.10
C LYS A 435 3.17 -26.31 10.21
N ASP A 436 2.92 -26.17 8.91
CA ASP A 436 3.18 -27.19 7.90
C ASP A 436 3.98 -26.56 6.77
N GLU A 437 5.28 -26.86 6.74
CA GLU A 437 6.19 -26.36 5.70
C GLU A 437 5.81 -26.85 4.31
N ASP A 438 5.11 -27.99 4.17
CA ASP A 438 4.71 -28.53 2.87
C ASP A 438 3.62 -27.68 2.18
N LYS A 439 2.95 -26.80 2.93
CA LYS A 439 1.98 -25.84 2.37
C LYS A 439 2.64 -24.57 1.87
N VAL A 440 3.89 -24.32 2.22
CA VAL A 440 4.61 -23.12 1.82
C VAL A 440 5.04 -23.21 0.37
N LEU A 441 4.64 -22.21 -0.42
CA LEU A 441 5.21 -21.94 -1.71
C LEU A 441 6.36 -20.95 -1.59
N ARG A 442 7.52 -21.30 -2.15
CA ARG A 442 8.64 -20.38 -2.36
C ARG A 442 8.93 -20.26 -3.84
N TYR A 443 9.04 -19.03 -4.32
CA TYR A 443 9.42 -18.77 -5.70
C TYR A 443 10.19 -17.47 -5.84
N ALA A 444 10.99 -17.38 -6.90
CA ALA A 444 11.70 -16.17 -7.29
C ALA A 444 11.49 -15.93 -8.78
N PHE A 445 11.38 -14.67 -9.19
CA PHE A 445 11.24 -14.30 -10.59
C PHE A 445 11.94 -12.99 -10.93
N ASN A 446 12.34 -12.88 -12.19
CA ASN A 446 12.72 -11.62 -12.81
C ASN A 446 11.72 -11.29 -13.94
N LYS A 447 12.01 -10.28 -14.76
CA LYS A 447 11.14 -9.88 -15.87
C LYS A 447 10.87 -10.97 -16.91
N GLN A 448 11.70 -12.02 -16.98
CA GLN A 448 11.66 -13.02 -18.05
C GLN A 448 11.32 -14.42 -17.56
N PHE A 449 11.74 -14.80 -16.35
CA PHE A 449 11.64 -16.17 -15.86
C PHE A 449 11.20 -16.21 -14.41
N LYS A 450 10.55 -17.33 -14.06
CA LYS A 450 10.15 -17.64 -12.69
C LYS A 450 10.50 -19.06 -12.32
N ARG A 451 11.02 -19.24 -11.11
CA ARG A 451 11.36 -20.54 -10.53
C ARG A 451 10.65 -20.72 -9.19
N TYR A 452 9.93 -21.83 -9.05
CA TYR A 452 9.44 -22.33 -7.78
C TYR A 452 10.46 -23.29 -7.18
N ALA A 453 10.57 -23.26 -5.85
CA ALA A 453 11.35 -24.26 -5.11
C ALA A 453 10.74 -25.66 -5.28
N PRO A 454 11.55 -26.72 -5.10
CA PRO A 454 11.06 -28.08 -4.94
C PRO A 454 9.94 -28.21 -3.92
N ASP A 455 8.95 -29.05 -4.23
CA ASP A 455 7.91 -29.47 -3.31
C ASP A 455 7.55 -30.96 -3.55
N LYS A 456 6.68 -31.53 -2.70
CA LYS A 456 6.28 -32.94 -2.80
C LYS A 456 5.63 -33.34 -4.13
N ASP A 457 5.00 -32.38 -4.82
CA ASP A 457 4.34 -32.62 -6.10
C ASP A 457 5.29 -32.35 -7.28
N PHE A 458 6.29 -31.49 -7.10
CA PHE A 458 7.31 -31.15 -8.09
C PHE A 458 8.71 -31.21 -7.45
N PRO A 459 9.33 -32.40 -7.35
CA PRO A 459 10.60 -32.59 -6.65
C PRO A 459 11.79 -31.81 -7.21
N ASP A 460 11.75 -31.45 -8.50
CA ASP A 460 12.77 -30.61 -9.14
C ASP A 460 12.42 -29.10 -9.08
N GLY A 461 11.28 -28.75 -8.48
CA GLY A 461 10.67 -27.44 -8.57
C GLY A 461 9.98 -27.24 -9.92
N ARG A 462 9.63 -25.98 -10.22
CA ARG A 462 8.96 -25.60 -11.48
C ARG A 462 9.64 -24.38 -12.08
N PHE A 463 9.76 -24.31 -13.40
CA PHE A 463 10.45 -23.21 -14.09
C PHE A 463 9.67 -22.73 -15.32
N PHE A 464 9.46 -21.42 -15.42
CA PHE A 464 8.60 -20.80 -16.43
C PHE A 464 9.30 -19.66 -17.17
N ASP A 465 8.98 -19.53 -18.46
CA ASP A 465 9.36 -18.39 -19.30
C ASP A 465 8.17 -17.44 -19.40
N LEU A 466 8.19 -16.38 -18.61
CA LEU A 466 7.08 -15.45 -18.45
C LEU A 466 6.80 -14.63 -19.72
N ARG A 467 7.74 -14.61 -20.68
CA ARG A 467 7.59 -13.89 -21.95
C ARG A 467 6.58 -14.55 -22.87
N THR A 468 6.42 -15.87 -22.73
CA THR A 468 5.52 -16.69 -23.56
C THR A 468 4.44 -17.38 -22.75
N ASP A 469 4.65 -17.56 -21.44
CA ASP A 469 3.72 -18.23 -20.53
C ASP A 469 3.54 -17.46 -19.20
N PRO A 470 2.98 -16.23 -19.24
CA PRO A 470 2.76 -15.42 -18.04
C PRO A 470 1.74 -16.03 -17.06
N LEU A 471 0.88 -16.92 -17.56
CA LEU A 471 -0.12 -17.64 -16.77
C LEU A 471 0.37 -19.00 -16.25
N GLU A 472 1.62 -19.37 -16.54
CA GLU A 472 2.29 -20.56 -16.02
C GLU A 472 1.55 -21.88 -16.33
N ARG A 473 1.07 -22.03 -17.57
CA ARG A 473 0.24 -23.15 -18.04
C ARG A 473 1.00 -24.21 -18.84
N GLN A 474 2.30 -24.06 -19.04
CA GLN A 474 3.11 -25.07 -19.75
C GLN A 474 3.52 -26.25 -18.85
N GLY A 475 3.66 -27.44 -19.44
CA GLY A 475 4.21 -28.63 -18.80
C GLY A 475 3.30 -29.86 -18.87
N ASN A 476 3.89 -31.05 -18.74
CA ASN A 476 3.19 -32.33 -18.93
C ASN A 476 2.47 -32.84 -17.67
N LYS A 477 2.84 -32.33 -16.48
CA LYS A 477 2.20 -32.67 -15.21
C LYS A 477 1.37 -31.50 -14.72
N VAL A 478 0.12 -31.77 -14.35
CA VAL A 478 -0.81 -30.80 -13.76
C VAL A 478 -1.30 -31.34 -12.43
N VAL A 479 -1.23 -30.51 -11.39
CA VAL A 479 -1.74 -30.83 -10.05
C VAL A 479 -2.79 -29.82 -9.68
N GLU A 480 -4.00 -30.30 -9.40
CA GLU A 480 -5.10 -29.47 -8.91
C GLU A 480 -5.03 -29.33 -7.39
N LYS A 481 -5.27 -28.12 -6.91
CA LYS A 481 -5.30 -27.73 -5.50
C LYS A 481 -6.69 -27.22 -5.14
N ALA A 482 -6.88 -26.93 -3.84
CA ALA A 482 -8.09 -26.27 -3.36
C ALA A 482 -8.43 -25.02 -4.19
N TRP A 483 -9.72 -24.68 -4.24
CA TRP A 483 -10.23 -23.55 -5.02
C TRP A 483 -9.94 -23.65 -6.52
N GLN A 484 -9.88 -24.88 -7.06
CA GLN A 484 -9.63 -25.18 -8.48
C GLN A 484 -8.29 -24.60 -9.00
N LEU A 485 -7.32 -24.36 -8.12
CA LEU A 485 -6.01 -23.84 -8.52
C LEU A 485 -5.18 -24.95 -9.17
N LYS A 486 -4.83 -24.79 -10.44
CA LYS A 486 -3.98 -25.74 -11.17
C LYS A 486 -2.52 -25.28 -11.15
N ARG A 487 -1.61 -26.22 -10.88
CA ARG A 487 -0.15 -26.03 -10.93
C ARG A 487 0.42 -26.92 -12.03
N TYR A 488 1.09 -26.33 -12.99
CA TYR A 488 1.74 -27.04 -14.11
C TYR A 488 3.23 -27.26 -13.81
N SER A 489 3.87 -28.25 -14.43
CA SER A 489 5.28 -28.55 -14.18
C SER A 489 6.27 -27.51 -14.72
N GLY A 490 5.87 -26.69 -15.69
CA GLY A 490 6.77 -25.77 -16.37
C GLY A 490 7.64 -26.45 -17.44
N LEU A 491 8.71 -25.76 -17.84
CA LEU A 491 9.72 -26.26 -18.79
C LEU A 491 10.37 -27.55 -18.29
N ASP A 492 10.75 -28.43 -19.22
CA ASP A 492 11.60 -29.58 -18.93
C ASP A 492 13.01 -29.09 -18.55
N ILE A 493 13.36 -29.25 -17.28
CA ILE A 493 14.63 -28.80 -16.70
C ILE A 493 15.82 -29.52 -17.35
N SER A 494 15.63 -30.73 -17.89
CA SER A 494 16.68 -31.48 -18.60
C SER A 494 16.95 -30.97 -20.02
N GLN A 495 16.05 -30.16 -20.57
CA GLN A 495 16.09 -29.66 -21.95
C GLN A 495 16.21 -28.13 -22.04
N LEU A 496 16.68 -27.48 -20.97
CA LEU A 496 16.83 -26.02 -20.96
C LEU A 496 17.92 -25.55 -21.93
N THR A 497 17.64 -24.49 -22.67
CA THR A 497 18.68 -23.75 -23.42
C THR A 497 19.77 -23.22 -22.47
N PRO A 498 20.99 -22.92 -22.95
CA PRO A 498 22.05 -22.38 -22.09
C PRO A 498 21.64 -21.13 -21.29
N LYS A 499 20.86 -20.23 -21.90
CA LYS A 499 20.32 -19.04 -21.22
C LYS A 499 19.33 -19.42 -20.13
N GLN A 500 18.38 -20.30 -20.42
CA GLN A 500 17.40 -20.78 -19.45
C GLN A 500 18.07 -21.49 -18.28
N ALA A 501 19.06 -22.36 -18.54
CA ALA A 501 19.80 -23.07 -17.51
C ALA A 501 20.59 -22.11 -16.59
N ALA A 502 21.16 -21.03 -17.14
CA ALA A 502 21.83 -20.00 -16.35
C ALA A 502 20.86 -19.26 -15.42
N VAL A 503 19.69 -18.85 -15.93
CA VAL A 503 18.67 -18.17 -15.12
C VAL A 503 18.03 -19.12 -14.09
N TYR A 504 17.80 -20.38 -14.46
CA TYR A 504 17.33 -21.41 -13.53
C TYR A 504 18.26 -21.52 -12.32
N ARG A 505 19.59 -21.62 -12.54
CA ARG A 505 20.58 -21.63 -11.44
C ARG A 505 20.58 -20.35 -10.62
N TYR A 506 20.54 -19.19 -11.27
CA TYR A 506 20.49 -17.88 -10.58
C TYR A 506 19.27 -17.75 -9.65
N LEU A 507 18.07 -18.03 -10.15
CA LEU A 507 16.86 -18.00 -9.33
C LEU A 507 16.87 -19.09 -8.24
N GLY A 508 17.54 -20.23 -8.49
CA GLY A 508 17.79 -21.26 -7.48
C GLY A 508 18.63 -20.76 -6.32
N ALA A 509 19.73 -20.07 -6.61
CA ALA A 509 20.60 -19.50 -5.58
C ALA A 509 19.86 -18.45 -4.73
N ILE A 510 18.94 -17.69 -5.33
CA ILE A 510 18.04 -16.79 -4.59
C ILE A 510 17.13 -17.59 -3.64
N LEU A 511 16.48 -18.65 -4.12
CA LEU A 511 15.64 -19.51 -3.28
C LEU A 511 16.40 -20.15 -2.12
N ASP A 512 17.64 -20.58 -2.36
CA ASP A 512 18.51 -21.16 -1.34
C ASP A 512 18.94 -20.12 -0.30
N LYS A 513 19.27 -18.89 -0.74
CA LYS A 513 19.62 -17.76 0.14
C LYS A 513 18.48 -17.41 1.11
N HIS A 514 17.22 -17.61 0.70
CA HIS A 514 16.04 -17.30 1.51
C HIS A 514 15.43 -18.52 2.21
N LYS A 515 16.16 -19.65 2.33
CA LYS A 515 15.76 -20.76 3.21
C LYS A 515 15.72 -20.31 4.67
N LEU A 516 14.74 -20.79 5.41
CA LEU A 516 14.59 -20.48 6.83
C LEU A 516 15.83 -20.89 7.61
N THR A 517 16.36 -19.94 8.36
CA THR A 517 17.45 -20.06 9.31
C THR A 517 16.95 -19.46 10.61
N PRO A 518 16.83 -20.26 11.69
CA PRO A 518 16.27 -19.78 12.94
C PRO A 518 17.25 -18.86 13.68
N VAL A 519 16.71 -18.01 14.54
CA VAL A 519 17.52 -17.26 15.51
C VAL A 519 17.99 -18.22 16.60
N THR A 520 19.28 -18.26 16.87
CA THR A 520 19.88 -19.13 17.90
C THR A 520 20.46 -18.35 19.07
N LYS A 521 20.68 -17.04 18.91
CA LYS A 521 21.16 -16.16 19.98
C LYS A 521 20.67 -14.73 19.80
N LEU A 522 20.33 -14.09 20.92
CA LEU A 522 20.06 -12.66 21.02
C LEU A 522 21.07 -11.98 21.95
N THR A 523 21.44 -10.74 21.62
CA THR A 523 22.24 -9.87 22.50
C THR A 523 21.68 -8.46 22.52
N ILE A 524 21.37 -7.95 23.70
CA ILE A 524 21.08 -6.53 23.91
C ILE A 524 22.41 -5.78 23.99
N ASP A 525 22.57 -4.75 23.17
CA ASP A 525 23.58 -3.73 23.32
C ASP A 525 22.96 -2.55 24.06
N ALA A 526 23.59 -2.16 25.17
CA ALA A 526 23.11 -1.11 26.05
C ALA A 526 24.24 -0.12 26.29
N SER A 527 24.23 0.97 25.53
CA SER A 527 25.19 2.07 25.68
C SER A 527 25.07 2.75 27.05
N GLN A 528 23.89 2.72 27.67
CA GLN A 528 23.62 3.26 28.99
C GLN A 528 22.68 2.35 29.79
N THR A 529 23.11 1.94 30.98
CA THR A 529 22.32 1.11 31.92
C THR A 529 22.08 1.79 33.26
N ILE A 530 22.56 3.03 33.42
CA ILE A 530 22.33 3.88 34.59
C ILE A 530 21.71 5.19 34.09
N LEU A 531 20.49 5.48 34.52
CA LEU A 531 19.70 6.64 34.11
C LEU A 531 19.26 7.45 35.33
N SER A 532 18.96 8.72 35.13
CA SER A 532 18.24 9.56 36.09
C SER A 532 16.73 9.54 35.78
N PRO A 533 15.84 9.76 36.75
CA PRO A 533 14.41 9.93 36.46
C PRO A 533 14.17 11.00 35.39
N GLY A 534 13.37 10.68 34.38
CA GLY A 534 13.08 11.51 33.21
C GLY A 534 14.03 11.30 32.02
N GLU A 535 15.12 10.55 32.18
CA GLU A 535 16.01 10.20 31.06
C GLU A 535 15.47 9.00 30.27
N SER A 536 15.81 8.97 28.98
CA SER A 536 15.53 7.85 28.08
C SER A 536 16.80 7.44 27.34
N ALA A 537 16.88 6.16 26.98
CA ALA A 537 17.96 5.61 26.17
C ALA A 537 17.39 4.56 25.21
N ASN A 538 18.12 4.24 24.14
CA ASN A 538 17.74 3.17 23.23
C ASN A 538 18.56 1.92 23.54
N LEU A 539 17.91 0.76 23.51
CA LEU A 539 18.54 -0.54 23.54
C LEU A 539 18.54 -1.13 22.13
N ASP A 540 19.72 -1.45 21.62
CA ASP A 540 19.84 -2.15 20.35
C ASP A 540 19.83 -3.65 20.57
N ILE A 541 19.28 -4.39 19.59
CA ILE A 541 19.20 -5.85 19.64
C ILE A 541 19.91 -6.45 18.43
N SER A 542 20.69 -7.48 18.68
CA SER A 542 21.33 -8.26 17.63
C SER A 542 20.90 -9.71 17.71
N ALA A 543 20.31 -10.20 16.62
CA ALA A 543 20.00 -11.61 16.41
C ALA A 543 21.13 -12.32 15.65
N PHE A 544 21.40 -13.56 16.03
CA PHE A 544 22.38 -14.43 15.39
C PHE A 544 21.77 -15.78 15.00
N PRO A 545 22.18 -16.35 13.84
CA PRO A 545 23.08 -15.75 12.86
C PRO A 545 22.47 -14.50 12.20
N LYS A 546 23.31 -13.57 11.73
CA LYS A 546 22.85 -12.27 11.19
C LYS A 546 21.94 -12.38 9.96
N HIS A 547 21.90 -13.55 9.31
CA HIS A 547 21.03 -13.85 8.18
C HIS A 547 19.78 -14.65 8.56
N ALA A 548 19.49 -14.84 9.85
CA ALA A 548 18.23 -15.46 10.28
C ALA A 548 17.03 -14.67 9.75
N GLN A 549 15.93 -15.33 9.40
CA GLN A 549 14.81 -14.65 8.74
C GLN A 549 13.94 -13.89 9.75
N ARG A 550 13.63 -14.50 10.90
CA ARG A 550 12.67 -13.98 11.90
C ARG A 550 13.35 -13.29 13.08
N GLN A 551 14.04 -12.19 12.82
CA GLN A 551 14.82 -11.47 13.84
C GLN A 551 14.03 -10.43 14.65
N GLY A 552 12.69 -10.39 14.49
CA GLY A 552 11.85 -9.56 15.34
C GLY A 552 12.03 -9.94 16.82
N VAL A 553 11.74 -9.00 17.71
CA VAL A 553 11.75 -9.26 19.16
C VAL A 553 10.55 -8.64 19.85
N ILE A 554 10.29 -9.12 21.06
CA ILE A 554 9.28 -8.57 21.96
C ILE A 554 10.00 -8.06 23.20
N TRP A 555 9.81 -6.78 23.50
CA TRP A 555 10.40 -6.11 24.66
C TRP A 555 9.49 -6.21 25.89
N GLU A 556 10.09 -6.39 27.05
CA GLU A 556 9.39 -6.41 28.34
C GLU A 556 10.25 -5.79 29.44
N SER A 557 9.60 -5.07 30.36
CA SER A 557 10.22 -4.63 31.61
C SER A 557 9.69 -5.43 32.79
N SER A 558 10.58 -5.88 33.68
CA SER A 558 10.18 -6.52 34.93
C SER A 558 9.49 -5.57 35.91
N ASN A 559 9.65 -4.25 35.73
CA ASN A 559 8.99 -3.22 36.52
C ASN A 559 8.80 -1.95 35.68
N PRO A 560 7.72 -1.88 34.87
CA PRO A 560 7.47 -0.75 33.98
C PRO A 560 7.21 0.57 34.71
N ASN A 561 6.93 0.55 36.02
CA ASN A 561 6.78 1.75 36.84
C ASN A 561 8.13 2.38 37.24
N VAL A 562 9.24 1.67 37.03
CA VAL A 562 10.61 2.11 37.32
C VAL A 562 11.35 2.42 36.02
N VAL A 563 11.38 1.47 35.09
CA VAL A 563 11.85 1.67 33.72
C VAL A 563 10.84 1.03 32.78
N SER A 564 10.20 1.82 31.92
CA SER A 564 9.39 1.28 30.82
C SER A 564 10.27 1.00 29.60
N VAL A 565 9.82 0.10 28.72
CA VAL A 565 10.42 -0.15 27.42
C VAL A 565 9.31 -0.19 26.38
N ASP A 566 9.49 0.49 25.25
CA ASP A 566 8.56 0.42 24.13
C ASP A 566 8.97 -0.64 23.10
N LYS A 567 8.14 -0.84 22.08
CA LYS A 567 8.42 -1.83 21.03
C LYS A 567 9.61 -1.48 20.12
N PHE A 568 10.11 -0.23 20.17
CA PHE A 568 11.31 0.19 19.46
C PHE A 568 12.59 -0.06 20.29
N GLY A 569 12.47 -0.58 21.51
CA GLY A 569 13.60 -0.75 22.42
C GLY A 569 14.00 0.54 23.14
N GLN A 570 13.19 1.61 23.06
CA GLN A 570 13.44 2.82 23.84
C GLN A 570 12.99 2.60 25.28
N ILE A 571 13.93 2.78 26.21
CA ILE A 571 13.68 2.73 27.65
C ILE A 571 13.48 4.13 28.21
N SER A 572 12.57 4.27 29.17
CA SER A 572 12.34 5.53 29.90
C SER A 572 12.41 5.31 31.40
N ALA A 573 13.29 6.06 32.08
CA ALA A 573 13.47 6.00 33.52
C ALA A 573 12.41 6.85 34.23
N LEU A 574 11.52 6.21 34.99
CA LEU A 574 10.38 6.87 35.61
C LEU A 574 10.61 7.16 37.09
N LYS A 575 11.20 6.22 37.82
CA LYS A 575 11.40 6.31 39.28
C LYS A 575 12.73 5.67 39.68
N VAL A 576 13.33 6.17 40.76
CA VAL A 576 14.53 5.57 41.37
C VAL A 576 14.26 4.10 41.71
N GLY A 577 15.20 3.23 41.35
CA GLY A 577 15.06 1.79 41.51
C GLY A 577 15.87 1.03 40.47
N GLN A 578 15.47 -0.21 40.20
CA GLN A 578 16.02 -0.99 39.09
C GLN A 578 14.94 -1.85 38.45
N ALA A 579 15.10 -2.11 37.15
CA ALA A 579 14.27 -3.05 36.40
C ALA A 579 15.16 -3.88 35.46
N THR A 580 14.75 -5.12 35.21
CA THR A 580 15.34 -5.94 34.15
C THR A 580 14.53 -5.74 32.88
N ILE A 581 15.20 -5.29 31.82
CA ILE A 581 14.62 -5.22 30.48
C ILE A 581 14.98 -6.50 29.73
N ARG A 582 13.98 -7.16 29.15
CA ARG A 582 14.11 -8.43 28.42
C ARG A 582 13.70 -8.25 26.96
N ALA A 583 14.40 -8.94 26.06
CA ALA A 583 14.00 -9.12 24.67
C ALA A 583 13.79 -10.62 24.41
N PHE A 584 12.62 -10.99 23.92
CA PHE A 584 12.27 -12.35 23.51
C PHE A 584 12.33 -12.47 21.98
N SER A 585 12.91 -13.55 21.49
CA SER A 585 12.93 -13.91 20.07
C SER A 585 11.51 -14.09 19.55
N TRP A 586 11.15 -13.44 18.45
CA TRP A 586 9.81 -13.54 17.86
C TRP A 586 9.49 -14.96 17.37
N GLU A 587 10.50 -15.69 16.90
CA GLU A 587 10.36 -17.07 16.45
C GLU A 587 9.96 -18.02 17.59
N ASP A 588 10.64 -17.92 18.74
CA ASP A 588 10.37 -18.78 19.90
C ASP A 588 9.19 -18.30 20.74
N ALA A 589 8.89 -17.01 20.70
CA ALA A 589 7.80 -16.43 21.47
C ALA A 589 6.41 -16.67 20.83
N GLU A 590 6.36 -17.04 19.55
CA GLU A 590 5.13 -17.23 18.77
C GLU A 590 4.03 -16.18 19.10
N PRO A 591 4.30 -14.89 18.85
CA PRO A 591 3.37 -13.84 19.24
C PRO A 591 2.12 -13.85 18.37
N LEU A 592 1.01 -14.34 18.92
CA LEU A 592 -0.26 -14.49 18.21
C LEU A 592 -1.28 -13.46 18.70
N ALA A 593 -1.66 -12.52 17.85
CA ALA A 593 -2.75 -11.57 18.11
C ALA A 593 -4.06 -12.01 17.43
N ALA A 594 -4.60 -13.16 17.84
CA ALA A 594 -5.77 -13.78 17.21
C ALA A 594 -7.05 -13.78 18.08
N ASN A 595 -7.17 -12.82 19.01
CA ASN A 595 -8.26 -12.62 19.99
C ASN A 595 -8.48 -13.75 21.02
N LYS A 596 -7.78 -14.88 20.86
CA LYS A 596 -7.90 -16.06 21.74
C LYS A 596 -6.61 -16.36 22.51
N ALA A 597 -5.48 -15.89 22.00
CA ALA A 597 -4.19 -16.10 22.62
C ALA A 597 -3.87 -14.97 23.61
N LYS A 598 -3.16 -15.33 24.68
CA LYS A 598 -2.40 -14.35 25.46
C LYS A 598 -1.35 -13.69 24.56
N THR A 599 -0.80 -12.58 25.00
CA THR A 599 0.06 -11.71 24.19
C THR A 599 1.19 -12.47 23.47
N TYR A 600 1.93 -13.36 24.14
CA TYR A 600 2.94 -14.27 23.54
C TYR A 600 3.49 -15.30 24.54
N GLN A 601 4.37 -16.22 24.09
CA GLN A 601 5.09 -17.20 24.92
C GLN A 601 6.40 -16.63 25.50
N ARG A 602 6.63 -16.79 26.81
CA ARG A 602 7.81 -16.24 27.53
C ARG A 602 8.92 -17.27 27.81
N THR A 603 8.83 -18.47 27.26
CA THR A 603 9.74 -19.59 27.55
C THR A 603 10.83 -19.80 26.49
N GLY A 604 10.79 -19.01 25.42
CA GLY A 604 11.73 -19.09 24.30
C GLY A 604 13.08 -18.40 24.54
N LEU A 605 13.90 -18.39 23.49
CA LEU A 605 15.17 -17.66 23.47
C LEU A 605 14.97 -16.19 23.87
N SER A 606 15.72 -15.75 24.87
CA SER A 606 15.67 -14.38 25.36
C SER A 606 17.02 -13.91 25.87
N THR A 607 17.14 -12.60 26.01
CA THR A 607 18.30 -11.93 26.62
C THR A 607 17.80 -10.77 27.48
N SER A 608 18.64 -10.29 28.39
CA SER A 608 18.22 -9.24 29.32
C SER A 608 19.36 -8.36 29.79
N VAL A 609 19.03 -7.12 30.16
CA VAL A 609 19.93 -6.18 30.80
C VAL A 609 19.25 -5.57 32.05
N VAL A 610 20.03 -5.29 33.08
CA VAL A 610 19.54 -4.57 34.27
C VAL A 610 19.77 -3.08 34.07
N VAL A 611 18.71 -2.29 34.16
CA VAL A 611 18.77 -0.83 34.13
C VAL A 611 18.53 -0.30 35.54
N LYS A 612 19.42 0.57 36.01
CA LYS A 612 19.34 1.24 37.32
C LYS A 612 18.96 2.69 37.12
N VAL A 613 18.01 3.16 37.93
CA VAL A 613 17.62 4.57 37.98
C VAL A 613 18.09 5.15 39.29
N THR A 614 18.95 6.16 39.25
CA THR A 614 19.56 6.78 40.44
C THR A 614 19.26 8.28 40.51
N SER A 615 19.28 8.85 41.71
CA SER A 615 19.04 10.28 41.94
C SER A 615 20.27 11.16 41.69
N LEU A 616 21.42 10.58 41.33
CA LEU A 616 22.69 11.28 41.18
C LEU A 616 23.01 11.47 39.69
N LYS A 617 22.98 12.71 39.20
CA LYS A 617 23.71 13.07 37.98
C LYS A 617 25.18 12.80 38.22
N MET A 618 25.71 11.69 37.70
CA MET A 618 27.15 11.49 37.68
C MET A 618 27.76 12.53 36.74
N SER A 619 28.31 13.59 37.31
CA SER A 619 29.24 14.48 36.61
C SER A 619 30.36 13.63 36.03
N GLN A 620 30.59 13.70 34.72
CA GLN A 620 31.77 13.13 34.09
C GLN A 620 33.01 13.59 34.87
N GLN A 621 33.72 12.63 35.46
CA GLN A 621 35.05 12.87 36.01
C GLN A 621 35.96 13.30 34.86
N THR A 622 36.24 14.59 34.77
CA THR A 622 37.43 15.08 34.09
C THR A 622 38.64 14.51 34.86
N ASN A 623 39.38 13.61 34.22
CA ASN A 623 40.72 13.24 34.64
C ASN A 623 41.62 14.50 34.53
N GLY A 624 41.70 15.26 35.62
CA GLY A 624 42.73 16.26 35.85
C GLY A 624 43.79 15.64 36.74
N ALA A 625 44.90 15.24 36.11
CA ALA A 625 46.06 14.65 36.75
C ALA A 625 46.63 15.56 37.86
N SER A 626 46.96 14.95 38.99
CA SER A 626 47.89 15.47 39.98
C SER A 626 49.28 14.92 39.70
N GLN A 627 50.16 15.76 39.15
CA GLN A 627 51.52 16.05 39.64
C GLN A 627 52.16 17.17 38.82
#